data_AF-A0AAJ7DYR7-F1
#
_entry.id   AF-A0AAJ7DYR7-F1
#
_cell.length_a   1.000
_cell.length_b   1.000
_cell.length_c   1.000
_cell.angle_alpha   90.00
_cell.angle_beta   90.00
_cell.angle_gamma   90.00
#
_symmetry.space_group_name_H-M   'P 1'
#
loop_
_entity.id
_entity.type
_entity.pdbx_description
1 polymer ?
#
loop_
_entity_poly.entity_id
_entity_poly.type
_entity_poly.pdbx_seq_one_letter_code
_entity_poly.pdbx_strand_id
1 'polypeptide(L)'
;METETNIVNQFIRPIRLTYKNPCFTQIEAEASNQINVWHKFILFNIDKEDKNIVLDNLIETCAPIFFIPVMFKMESENKATFLTICRSNTIQKLVNQKLQIKISTGKLIYYDIVLSFIACKDIELNPQQIITNVIRLCFGREPISKKSLNLENFTHNKLLGSIYCPIHISSVFDAILRFSRSVVTPNYIRDVKLP
;
A
#
# COMPACT_ATOMS: atom_id res chain seq x y z
N MET A 1 29.85 18.31 -21.38
CA MET A 1 30.15 17.91 -19.98
C MET A 1 28.91 17.22 -19.45
N GLU A 2 28.72 15.99 -19.90
CA GLU A 2 27.58 15.15 -19.54
C GLU A 2 27.95 14.45 -18.24
N THR A 3 27.29 14.83 -17.15
CA THR A 3 27.41 14.10 -15.88
C THR A 3 26.75 12.75 -16.04
N GLU A 4 27.60 11.73 -16.15
CA GLU A 4 27.26 10.32 -16.07
C GLU A 4 26.36 10.06 -14.86
N THR A 5 25.12 9.69 -15.15
CA THR A 5 24.23 9.12 -14.14
C THR A 5 24.75 7.71 -13.85
N ASN A 6 25.69 7.61 -12.90
CA ASN A 6 26.09 6.34 -12.30
C ASN A 6 24.88 5.77 -11.55
N ILE A 7 23.99 5.11 -12.29
CA ILE A 7 22.98 4.22 -11.72
C ILE A 7 23.77 2.98 -11.30
N VAL A 8 24.37 3.05 -10.12
CA VAL A 8 24.79 1.86 -9.41
C VAL A 8 23.54 1.01 -9.30
N ASN A 9 23.52 -0.13 -9.99
CA ASN A 9 22.54 -1.19 -9.75
C ASN A 9 22.72 -1.59 -8.29
N GLN A 10 22.02 -0.90 -7.39
CA GLN A 10 22.09 -1.17 -5.97
C GLN A 10 21.46 -2.55 -5.78
N PHE A 11 22.32 -3.55 -5.60
CA PHE A 11 21.89 -4.91 -5.36
C PHE A 11 20.95 -4.91 -4.17
N ILE A 12 19.71 -5.30 -4.41
CA ILE A 12 18.71 -5.48 -3.37
C ILE A 12 19.24 -6.56 -2.43
N ARG A 13 19.32 -6.24 -1.14
CA ARG A 13 19.68 -7.18 -0.07
C ARG A 13 18.48 -7.36 0.83
N PRO A 14 17.64 -8.38 0.58
CA PRO A 14 16.44 -8.60 1.38
C PRO A 14 16.81 -8.92 2.83
N ILE A 15 16.11 -8.30 3.78
CA ILE A 15 16.29 -8.53 5.22
C ILE A 15 14.95 -8.93 5.82
N ARG A 16 14.93 -10.00 6.61
CA ARG A 16 13.70 -10.53 7.20
C ARG A 16 13.58 -10.12 8.66
N LEU A 17 12.57 -9.31 8.95
CA LEU A 17 12.02 -9.10 10.28
C LEU A 17 11.10 -10.26 10.64
N THR A 18 11.21 -10.78 11.87
CA THR A 18 10.37 -11.88 12.34
C THR A 18 9.62 -11.57 13.63
N TYR A 19 8.36 -12.01 13.70
CA TYR A 19 7.53 -11.86 14.91
C TYR A 19 8.10 -12.58 16.14
N LYS A 20 8.94 -13.61 15.94
CA LYS A 20 9.55 -14.36 17.05
C LYS A 20 10.58 -13.54 17.82
N ASN A 21 11.25 -12.62 17.14
CA ASN A 21 12.22 -11.69 17.73
C ASN A 21 12.12 -10.34 17.01
N PRO A 22 11.10 -9.52 17.31
CA PRO A 22 10.91 -8.24 16.66
C PRO A 22 12.03 -7.28 17.09
N CYS A 23 13.05 -7.14 16.25
CA CYS A 23 14.17 -6.23 16.46
C CYS A 23 14.30 -5.32 15.23
N PHE A 24 14.44 -4.01 15.45
CA PHE A 24 14.59 -3.04 14.38
C PHE A 24 15.83 -2.18 14.66
N THR A 25 16.94 -2.60 14.07
CA THR A 25 18.22 -1.91 14.19
C THR A 25 18.44 -0.99 12.99
N GLN A 26 19.62 -0.37 12.93
CA GLN A 26 20.03 0.43 11.78
C GLN A 26 19.98 -0.34 10.45
N ILE A 27 20.29 -1.65 10.46
CA ILE A 27 20.29 -2.48 9.25
C ILE A 27 18.87 -2.62 8.69
N GLU A 28 17.88 -2.90 9.53
CA GLU A 28 16.48 -2.97 9.11
C GLU A 28 15.91 -1.59 8.74
N ALA A 29 16.36 -0.53 9.42
CA ALA A 29 15.99 0.84 9.06
C ALA A 29 16.50 1.23 7.65
N GLU A 30 17.73 0.86 7.30
CA GLU A 30 18.29 1.08 5.97
C GLU A 30 17.57 0.28 4.89
N ALA A 31 17.26 -0.99 5.17
CA ALA A 31 16.50 -1.84 4.25
C ALA A 31 15.07 -1.31 4.03
N SER A 32 14.37 -0.91 5.09
CA SER A 32 13.01 -0.37 4.98
C SER A 32 12.93 1.01 4.33
N ASN A 33 14.04 1.74 4.21
CA ASN A 33 14.09 3.05 3.56
C ASN A 33 14.50 3.00 2.08
N GLN A 34 14.87 1.82 1.57
CA GLN A 34 15.15 1.63 0.15
C GLN A 34 13.98 2.15 -0.70
N ILE A 35 14.32 2.90 -1.75
CA ILE A 35 13.32 3.49 -2.65
C ILE A 35 12.96 2.49 -3.74
N ASN A 36 11.74 2.58 -4.27
CA ASN A 36 11.30 1.77 -5.41
C ASN A 36 11.48 0.26 -5.18
N VAL A 37 11.23 -0.22 -3.96
CA VAL A 37 11.19 -1.64 -3.62
C VAL A 37 9.87 -2.01 -2.99
N TRP A 38 9.46 -3.25 -3.20
CA TRP A 38 8.37 -3.88 -2.48
C TRP A 38 8.90 -4.53 -1.21
N HIS A 39 8.12 -4.44 -0.14
CA HIS A 39 8.29 -5.26 1.05
C HIS A 39 7.27 -6.39 1.00
N LYS A 40 7.70 -7.61 1.34
CA LYS A 40 6.82 -8.77 1.38
C LYS A 40 6.42 -9.07 2.82
N PHE A 41 5.13 -9.10 3.06
CA PHE A 41 4.55 -9.51 4.32
C PHE A 41 4.18 -10.98 4.24
N ILE A 42 4.49 -11.74 5.29
CA ILE A 42 4.18 -13.16 5.41
C ILE A 42 3.34 -13.33 6.66
N LEU A 43 2.05 -13.57 6.47
CA LEU A 43 1.07 -13.74 7.54
C LEU A 43 1.02 -15.20 7.99
N PHE A 44 0.87 -15.42 9.29
CA PHE A 44 0.74 -16.73 9.93
C PHE A 44 -0.50 -16.77 10.82
N ASN A 45 -1.04 -17.97 11.05
CA ASN A 45 -2.23 -18.19 11.88
C ASN A 45 -3.48 -17.50 11.32
N ILE A 46 -3.66 -17.58 10.00
CA ILE A 46 -4.79 -16.96 9.28
C ILE A 46 -5.85 -17.97 8.83
N ASP A 47 -5.79 -19.19 9.34
CA ASP A 47 -6.71 -20.27 9.01
C ASP A 47 -8.17 -19.81 9.20
N LYS A 48 -8.95 -19.96 8.13
CA LYS A 48 -10.39 -19.61 8.06
C LYS A 48 -10.71 -18.13 8.30
N GLU A 49 -9.71 -17.26 8.35
CA GLU A 49 -9.94 -15.83 8.55
C GLU A 49 -10.32 -15.13 7.24
N ASP A 50 -11.26 -14.19 7.32
CA ASP A 50 -11.61 -13.34 6.19
C ASP A 50 -10.45 -12.37 5.87
N LYS A 51 -9.98 -12.41 4.63
CA LYS A 51 -8.91 -11.54 4.12
C LYS A 51 -9.13 -10.07 4.48
N ASN A 52 -10.36 -9.58 4.33
CA ASN A 52 -10.69 -8.18 4.56
C ASN A 52 -10.52 -7.82 6.04
N ILE A 53 -10.99 -8.68 6.95
CA ILE A 53 -10.78 -8.47 8.40
C ILE A 53 -9.30 -8.37 8.72
N VAL A 54 -8.48 -9.28 8.18
CA VAL A 54 -7.04 -9.30 8.43
C VAL A 54 -6.33 -8.06 7.89
N LEU A 55 -6.62 -7.71 6.62
CA LEU A 55 -5.98 -6.55 5.98
C LEU A 55 -6.46 -5.22 6.56
N ASP A 56 -7.73 -5.12 6.94
CA ASP A 56 -8.28 -3.93 7.57
C ASP A 56 -7.58 -3.62 8.89
N ASN A 57 -7.47 -4.62 9.77
CA ASN A 57 -6.77 -4.48 11.05
C ASN A 57 -5.30 -4.08 10.85
N LEU A 58 -4.64 -4.59 9.81
CA LEU A 58 -3.26 -4.23 9.52
C LEU A 58 -3.12 -2.79 9.02
N ILE A 59 -4.03 -2.33 8.16
CA ILE A 59 -4.06 -0.93 7.67
C ILE A 59 -4.34 0.03 8.84
N GLU A 60 -5.30 -0.31 9.70
CA GLU A 60 -5.63 0.49 10.89
C GLU A 60 -4.46 0.58 11.87
N THR A 61 -3.74 -0.53 12.06
CA THR A 61 -2.48 -0.54 12.82
C THR A 61 -1.46 0.45 12.25
N CYS A 62 -1.42 0.67 10.94
CA CYS A 62 -0.51 1.62 10.30
C CYS A 62 -0.97 3.10 10.40
N ALA A 63 -2.23 3.37 10.74
CA ALA A 63 -2.80 4.72 10.74
C ALA A 63 -2.00 5.70 11.65
N PRO A 64 -1.81 6.98 11.26
CA PRO A 64 -2.39 7.66 10.10
C PRO A 64 -1.61 7.43 8.80
N ILE A 65 -0.61 6.54 8.77
CA ILE A 65 0.21 6.32 7.58
C ILE A 65 -0.61 5.54 6.54
N PHE A 66 -0.58 6.01 5.30
CA PHE A 66 -1.21 5.32 4.18
C PHE A 66 -0.47 4.01 3.90
N PHE A 67 -1.20 2.89 3.99
CA PHE A 67 -0.68 1.54 3.80
C PHE A 67 -1.63 0.79 2.89
N ILE A 68 -1.13 0.29 1.76
CA ILE A 68 -1.95 -0.41 0.76
C ILE A 68 -1.34 -1.78 0.44
N PRO A 69 -1.98 -2.86 0.90
CA PRO A 69 -1.65 -4.20 0.46
C PRO A 69 -1.96 -4.41 -1.02
N VAL A 70 -1.08 -5.12 -1.71
CA VAL A 70 -1.31 -5.60 -3.08
C VAL A 70 -0.94 -7.07 -3.20
N MET A 71 -1.48 -7.75 -4.22
CA MET A 71 -1.13 -9.13 -4.55
C MET A 71 -1.28 -10.10 -3.35
N PHE A 72 -2.35 -9.92 -2.57
CA PHE A 72 -2.66 -10.86 -1.48
C PHE A 72 -2.89 -12.27 -2.04
N LYS A 73 -2.22 -13.26 -1.45
CA LYS A 73 -2.30 -14.65 -1.87
C LYS A 73 -2.21 -15.58 -0.65
N MET A 74 -3.13 -16.53 -0.56
CA MET A 74 -3.01 -17.68 0.33
C MET A 74 -1.93 -18.62 -0.21
N GLU A 75 -0.91 -18.93 0.59
CA GLU A 75 0.14 -19.90 0.23
C GLU A 75 -0.16 -21.29 0.81
N SER A 76 -0.83 -21.34 1.97
CA SER A 76 -1.38 -22.54 2.61
C SER A 76 -2.54 -22.13 3.50
N GLU A 77 -3.25 -23.10 4.10
CA GLU A 77 -4.44 -22.83 4.94
C GLU A 77 -4.17 -21.80 6.05
N ASN A 78 -2.98 -21.81 6.64
CA ASN A 78 -2.59 -20.97 7.77
C ASN A 78 -1.56 -19.88 7.41
N LYS A 79 -1.31 -19.64 6.12
CA LYS A 79 -0.26 -18.72 5.66
C LYS A 79 -0.67 -17.96 4.41
N ALA A 80 -0.50 -16.65 4.43
CA ALA A 80 -0.66 -15.79 3.24
C ALA A 80 0.54 -14.88 3.06
N THR A 81 0.64 -14.32 1.86
CA THR A 81 1.58 -13.24 1.59
C THR A 81 0.89 -12.10 0.86
N PHE A 82 1.45 -10.91 0.99
CA PHE A 82 1.11 -9.76 0.17
C PHE A 82 2.32 -8.84 0.07
N LEU A 83 2.26 -7.88 -0.85
CA LEU A 83 3.29 -6.87 -1.03
C LEU A 83 2.77 -5.49 -0.67
N THR A 84 3.67 -4.60 -0.27
CA THR A 84 3.36 -3.18 -0.05
C THR A 84 4.62 -2.35 -0.22
N ILE A 85 4.44 -1.07 -0.48
CA ILE A 85 5.52 -0.07 -0.43
C ILE A 85 5.27 0.77 0.82
N CYS A 86 6.21 0.75 1.75
CA CYS A 86 6.19 1.60 2.93
C CYS A 86 7.63 1.95 3.34
N ARG A 87 7.78 2.74 4.40
CA ARG A 87 9.09 3.22 4.87
C ARG A 87 9.34 2.82 6.33
N SER A 88 10.54 3.10 6.81
CA SER A 88 10.99 2.80 8.18
C SER A 88 10.00 3.22 9.26
N ASN A 89 9.32 4.36 9.13
CA ASN A 89 8.30 4.79 10.10
C ASN A 89 7.15 3.79 10.27
N THR A 90 6.69 3.19 9.17
CA THR A 90 5.61 2.19 9.15
C THR A 90 6.12 0.88 9.74
N ILE A 91 7.31 0.45 9.32
CA ILE A 91 7.93 -0.79 9.79
C ILE A 91 8.24 -0.72 11.29
N GLN A 92 8.82 0.38 11.77
CA GLN A 92 9.07 0.62 13.19
C GLN A 92 7.77 0.53 14.00
N LYS A 93 6.68 1.13 13.50
CA LYS A 93 5.37 1.06 14.17
C LYS A 93 4.89 -0.39 14.30
N LEU A 94 5.00 -1.17 13.23
CA LEU A 94 4.63 -2.59 13.22
C LEU A 94 5.51 -3.43 14.16
N VAL A 95 6.82 -3.14 14.22
CA VAL A 95 7.76 -3.79 15.15
C VAL A 95 7.44 -3.45 16.60
N ASN A 96 7.08 -2.20 16.89
CA ASN A 96 6.67 -1.77 18.24
C ASN A 96 5.40 -2.50 18.71
N GLN A 97 4.56 -2.95 17.77
CA GLN A 97 3.41 -3.82 18.05
C GLN A 97 3.76 -5.31 18.06
N LYS A 98 5.05 -5.66 18.10
CA LYS A 98 5.57 -7.03 18.11
C LYS A 98 5.19 -7.86 16.88
N LEU A 99 4.96 -7.19 15.74
CA LEU A 99 4.61 -7.82 14.46
C LEU A 99 3.40 -8.78 14.58
N GLN A 100 2.36 -8.31 15.29
CA GLN A 100 1.10 -9.02 15.44
C GLN A 100 -0.08 -8.07 15.35
N ILE A 101 -1.23 -8.58 14.90
CA ILE A 101 -2.52 -7.91 14.99
C ILE A 101 -3.51 -8.81 15.72
N LYS A 102 -4.43 -8.20 16.45
CA LYS A 102 -5.55 -8.87 17.09
C LYS A 102 -6.81 -8.55 16.30
N ILE A 103 -7.43 -9.56 15.70
CA ILE A 103 -8.68 -9.38 14.96
C ILE A 103 -9.89 -9.38 15.92
N SER A 104 -11.07 -9.02 15.41
CA SER A 104 -12.31 -8.86 16.21
C SER A 104 -12.73 -10.11 16.99
N THR A 105 -12.38 -11.30 16.52
CA THR A 105 -12.61 -12.58 17.22
C THR A 105 -11.70 -12.79 18.42
N GLY A 106 -10.70 -11.93 18.61
CA GLY A 106 -9.67 -12.03 19.64
C GLY A 106 -8.45 -12.85 19.24
N LYS A 107 -8.47 -13.51 18.08
CA LYS A 107 -7.35 -14.27 17.54
C LYS A 107 -6.17 -13.35 17.21
N LEU A 108 -4.96 -13.83 17.48
CA LEU A 108 -3.72 -13.15 17.10
C LEU A 108 -3.20 -13.68 15.77
N ILE A 109 -2.94 -12.77 14.85
CA ILE A 109 -2.27 -13.03 13.59
C ILE A 109 -0.87 -12.46 13.70
N TYR A 110 0.12 -13.28 13.38
CA TYR A 110 1.53 -12.92 13.41
C TYR A 110 2.04 -12.71 12.00
N TYR A 111 3.06 -11.88 11.85
CA TYR A 111 3.66 -11.68 10.53
C TYR A 111 5.16 -11.44 10.55
N ASP A 112 5.81 -11.93 9.51
CA ASP A 112 7.17 -11.55 9.17
C ASP A 112 7.15 -10.53 8.03
N ILE A 113 8.21 -9.72 7.93
CA ILE A 113 8.38 -8.74 6.85
C ILE A 113 9.74 -8.98 6.20
N VAL A 114 9.75 -9.30 4.91
CA VAL A 114 10.95 -9.29 4.09
C VAL A 114 11.08 -7.89 3.49
N LEU A 115 11.93 -7.08 4.10
CA LEU A 115 12.32 -5.75 3.65
C LEU A 115 13.12 -5.87 2.36
N SER A 116 12.98 -4.88 1.48
CA SER A 116 13.62 -4.84 0.16
C SER A 116 13.52 -6.19 -0.55
N PHE A 117 12.29 -6.71 -0.72
CA PHE A 117 12.09 -8.05 -1.26
C PHE A 117 12.38 -8.10 -2.76
N ILE A 118 11.86 -7.12 -3.52
CA ILE A 118 11.98 -7.06 -4.99
C ILE A 118 11.85 -5.61 -5.47
N ALA A 119 12.47 -5.27 -6.59
CA ALA A 119 12.37 -3.91 -7.14
C ALA A 119 10.97 -3.66 -7.70
N CYS A 120 10.52 -2.40 -7.65
CA CYS A 120 9.25 -2.01 -8.26
C CYS A 120 9.26 -2.20 -9.78
N LYS A 121 10.41 -2.06 -10.45
CA LYS A 121 10.51 -2.28 -11.90
C LYS A 121 10.28 -3.74 -12.31
N ASP A 122 10.47 -4.69 -11.41
CA ASP A 122 10.31 -6.12 -11.69
C ASP A 122 8.85 -6.59 -11.49
N ILE A 123 7.98 -5.70 -11.01
CA ILE A 123 6.54 -5.92 -10.88
C ILE A 123 5.82 -4.76 -11.56
N GLU A 124 5.17 -5.02 -12.70
CA GLU A 124 4.40 -4.01 -13.44
C GLU A 124 3.10 -3.62 -12.73
N LEU A 125 3.22 -2.95 -11.58
CA LEU A 125 2.10 -2.50 -10.76
C LEU A 125 2.42 -1.13 -10.15
N ASN A 126 1.59 -0.13 -10.48
CA ASN A 126 1.65 1.19 -9.86
C ASN A 126 0.34 1.48 -9.12
N PRO A 127 0.25 1.21 -7.80
CA PRO A 127 -1.01 1.34 -7.06
C PRO A 127 -1.57 2.75 -7.09
N GLN A 128 -0.73 3.77 -6.95
CA GLN A 128 -1.17 5.17 -6.95
C GLN A 128 -1.78 5.56 -8.29
N GLN A 129 -1.15 5.17 -9.40
CA GLN A 129 -1.68 5.46 -10.73
C GLN A 129 -2.99 4.72 -10.98
N ILE A 130 -3.08 3.45 -10.59
CA ILE A 130 -4.30 2.65 -10.74
C ILE A 130 -5.45 3.26 -9.93
N ILE A 131 -5.22 3.55 -8.64
CA ILE A 131 -6.21 4.21 -7.77
C ILE A 131 -6.67 5.53 -8.37
N THR A 132 -5.74 6.37 -8.85
CA THR A 132 -6.05 7.65 -9.50
C THR A 132 -6.91 7.47 -10.75
N ASN A 133 -6.62 6.45 -11.57
CA ASN A 133 -7.43 6.14 -12.75
C ASN A 133 -8.84 5.69 -12.38
N VAL A 134 -9.00 4.89 -11.31
CA VAL A 134 -10.33 4.51 -10.81
C VAL A 134 -11.10 5.73 -10.33
N ILE A 135 -10.47 6.63 -9.57
CA ILE A 135 -11.09 7.90 -9.13
C ILE A 135 -11.55 8.73 -10.33
N ARG A 136 -10.71 8.83 -11.38
CA ARG A 136 -11.06 9.53 -12.63
C ARG A 136 -12.30 8.94 -13.31
N LEU A 137 -12.40 7.62 -13.34
CA LEU A 137 -13.56 6.94 -13.92
C LEU A 137 -14.82 7.15 -13.07
N CYS A 138 -14.69 7.09 -11.74
CA CYS A 138 -15.78 7.40 -10.81
C CYS A 138 -16.32 8.83 -10.99
N PHE A 139 -15.43 9.80 -11.21
CA PHE A 139 -15.83 11.18 -11.51
C PHE A 139 -16.43 11.33 -12.91
N GLY A 140 -15.82 10.70 -13.93
CA GLY A 140 -16.24 10.85 -15.33
C GLY A 140 -17.56 10.14 -15.70
N ARG A 141 -18.06 9.23 -14.87
CA ARG A 141 -19.38 8.59 -15.04
C ARG A 141 -20.54 9.51 -14.66
N GLU A 142 -20.29 10.50 -13.82
CA GLU A 142 -21.31 11.44 -13.41
C GLU A 142 -21.51 12.53 -14.47
N PRO A 143 -22.73 13.06 -14.64
CA PRO A 143 -22.98 14.19 -15.52
C PRO A 143 -22.03 15.36 -15.21
N ILE A 144 -21.46 15.98 -16.24
CA ILE A 144 -20.52 17.12 -16.12
C ILE A 144 -21.12 18.26 -15.28
N SER A 145 -22.44 18.43 -15.34
CA SER A 145 -23.18 19.44 -14.58
C SER A 145 -23.20 19.18 -13.06
N LYS A 146 -23.07 17.94 -12.60
CA LYS A 146 -23.09 17.59 -11.17
C LYS A 146 -21.73 17.78 -10.49
N LYS A 147 -20.62 17.67 -11.22
CA LYS A 147 -19.25 17.68 -10.68
C LYS A 147 -19.09 16.83 -9.42
N SER A 148 -19.74 15.67 -9.38
CA SER A 148 -19.76 14.77 -8.22
C SER A 148 -18.77 13.62 -8.40
N LEU A 149 -18.05 13.28 -7.34
CA LEU A 149 -17.25 12.06 -7.28
C LEU A 149 -18.10 10.95 -6.64
N ASN A 150 -18.58 10.02 -7.46
CA ASN A 150 -19.34 8.88 -6.97
C ASN A 150 -18.41 7.71 -6.64
N LEU A 151 -18.21 7.45 -5.35
CA LEU A 151 -17.39 6.35 -4.83
C LEU A 151 -18.21 5.08 -4.53
N GLU A 152 -19.47 5.02 -4.96
CA GLU A 152 -20.28 3.82 -4.85
C GLU A 152 -19.55 2.64 -5.54
N ASN A 153 -19.41 1.54 -4.81
CA ASN A 153 -18.67 0.34 -5.25
C ASN A 153 -17.18 0.56 -5.59
N PHE A 154 -16.55 1.66 -5.16
CA PHE A 154 -15.15 1.94 -5.44
C PHE A 154 -14.22 0.78 -5.08
N THR A 155 -14.34 0.25 -3.85
CA THR A 155 -13.52 -0.87 -3.35
C THR A 155 -13.70 -2.16 -4.15
N HIS A 156 -14.81 -2.31 -4.88
CA HIS A 156 -15.11 -3.47 -5.73
C HIS A 156 -14.82 -3.22 -7.21
N ASN A 157 -14.23 -2.07 -7.57
CA ASN A 157 -13.94 -1.75 -8.96
C ASN A 157 -12.86 -2.70 -9.51
N LYS A 158 -13.19 -3.43 -10.58
CA LYS A 158 -12.31 -4.43 -11.22
C LYS A 158 -10.94 -3.87 -11.61
N LEU A 159 -10.83 -2.57 -11.89
CA LEU A 159 -9.58 -1.92 -12.27
C LEU A 159 -8.58 -1.80 -11.11
N LEU A 160 -9.02 -1.91 -9.85
CA LEU A 160 -8.10 -2.03 -8.72
C LEU A 160 -7.28 -3.32 -8.78
N GLY A 161 -7.78 -4.36 -9.46
CA GLY A 161 -7.08 -5.62 -9.65
C GLY A 161 -6.70 -6.26 -8.30
N SER A 162 -5.39 -6.37 -8.05
CA SER A 162 -4.85 -6.97 -6.83
C SER A 162 -4.66 -5.98 -5.67
N ILE A 163 -5.01 -4.70 -5.86
CA ILE A 163 -4.87 -3.64 -4.86
C ILE A 163 -6.02 -3.72 -3.86
N TYR A 164 -5.70 -3.84 -2.58
CA TYR A 164 -6.68 -3.76 -1.51
C TYR A 164 -6.85 -2.32 -1.04
N CYS A 165 -7.97 -1.68 -1.41
CA CYS A 165 -8.24 -0.27 -1.15
C CYS A 165 -9.64 -0.07 -0.51
N PRO A 166 -9.78 -0.38 0.80
CA PRO A 166 -11.04 -0.26 1.53
C PRO A 166 -11.36 1.19 1.89
N ILE A 167 -12.40 1.78 1.28
CA ILE A 167 -12.77 3.18 1.55
C ILE A 167 -13.40 3.40 2.93
N HIS A 168 -13.81 2.34 3.62
CA HIS A 168 -14.33 2.43 4.98
C HIS A 168 -13.23 2.71 6.02
N ILE A 169 -11.95 2.49 5.68
CA ILE A 169 -10.84 2.82 6.55
C ILE A 169 -10.44 4.29 6.39
N SER A 170 -10.42 5.04 7.49
CA SER A 170 -10.19 6.48 7.50
C SER A 170 -8.90 6.92 6.80
N SER A 171 -7.76 6.25 7.04
CA SER A 171 -6.48 6.59 6.41
C SER A 171 -6.46 6.34 4.90
N VAL A 172 -7.21 5.33 4.43
CA VAL A 172 -7.39 5.04 3.01
C VAL A 172 -8.32 6.07 2.39
N PHE A 173 -9.46 6.37 3.03
CA PHE A 173 -10.39 7.37 2.55
C PHE A 173 -9.74 8.75 2.41
N ASP A 174 -8.98 9.18 3.42
CA ASP A 174 -8.21 10.42 3.38
C ASP A 174 -7.22 10.45 2.19
N ALA A 175 -6.53 9.34 1.91
CA ALA A 175 -5.68 9.23 0.74
C ALA A 175 -6.46 9.32 -0.58
N ILE A 176 -7.64 8.69 -0.67
CA ILE A 176 -8.54 8.80 -1.84
C ILE A 176 -8.97 10.26 -2.05
N LEU A 177 -9.35 10.98 -0.99
CA LEU A 177 -9.68 12.39 -1.09
C LEU A 177 -8.48 13.22 -1.58
N ARG A 178 -7.27 12.96 -1.07
CA ARG A 178 -6.04 13.62 -1.57
C ARG A 178 -5.80 13.33 -3.06
N PHE A 179 -5.92 12.08 -3.49
CA PHE A 179 -5.77 11.71 -4.90
C PHE A 179 -6.88 12.28 -5.78
N SER A 180 -8.09 12.47 -5.25
CA SER A 180 -9.19 13.09 -6.01
C SER A 180 -8.90 14.54 -6.39
N ARG A 181 -8.12 15.28 -5.59
CA ARG A 181 -7.74 16.66 -5.93
C ARG A 181 -6.99 16.74 -7.24
N SER A 182 -6.11 15.79 -7.55
CA SER A 182 -5.35 15.79 -8.82
C SER A 182 -6.21 15.39 -10.02
N VAL A 183 -7.36 14.77 -9.79
CA VAL A 183 -8.30 14.34 -10.83
C VAL A 183 -9.35 15.42 -11.12
N VAL A 184 -9.88 16.05 -10.07
CA VAL A 184 -11.00 17.01 -10.16
C VAL A 184 -10.51 18.42 -10.50
N THR A 185 -9.27 18.77 -10.15
CA THR A 185 -8.71 20.06 -10.56
C THR A 185 -8.50 20.04 -12.07
N PRO A 186 -9.19 20.90 -12.85
CA PRO A 186 -8.87 21.07 -14.26
C PRO A 186 -7.39 21.44 -14.39
N ASN A 187 -6.75 21.15 -15.52
CA ASN A 187 -5.47 21.75 -15.88
C ASN A 187 -5.59 23.29 -15.95
N TYR A 188 -5.67 23.97 -14.82
CA TYR A 188 -5.79 25.43 -14.70
C TYR A 188 -4.48 26.15 -15.10
N ILE A 189 -3.49 25.41 -15.63
CA ILE A 189 -2.17 25.93 -16.05
C ILE A 189 -1.98 25.84 -17.58
N ARG A 190 -2.92 25.26 -18.36
CA ARG A 190 -2.83 25.30 -19.84
C ARG A 190 -3.80 26.25 -20.53
N ASP A 191 -4.80 26.78 -19.82
CA ASP A 191 -5.77 27.72 -20.38
C ASP A 191 -5.80 29.09 -19.66
N VAL A 192 -4.74 29.46 -18.95
CA VAL A 192 -4.47 30.88 -18.71
C VAL A 192 -3.76 31.41 -19.96
N LYS A 193 -4.55 31.59 -21.02
CA LYS A 193 -4.21 32.53 -22.09
C LYS A 193 -4.10 33.92 -21.48
N LEU A 194 -2.99 34.60 -21.71
CA LEU A 194 -2.91 36.05 -21.79
C LEU A 194 -1.71 36.39 -22.69
N PRO A 195 -1.69 37.55 -23.35
CA PRO A 195 -2.59 38.09 -24.37
C PRO A 195 -2.00 37.96 -25.78
#